data_AF-A0A7S2G7Z9-F1
#
_entry.id   AF-A0A7S2G7Z9-F1
#
_cell.length_a   1.000
_cell.length_b   1.000
_cell.length_c   1.000
_cell.angle_alpha   90.00
_cell.angle_beta   90.00
_cell.angle_gamma   90.00
#
_symmetry.space_group_name_H-M   'P 1'
#
loop_
_entity.id
_entity.type
_entity.pdbx_description
1 polymer ?
#
loop_
_entity_poly.entity_id
_entity_poly.type
_entity_poly.pdbx_seq_one_letter_code
_entity_poly.pdbx_strand_id
1 'polypeptide(L)'
;TIQAAAVAPPSELQDAIGEKRAAEVWALRPPGALPNGRRQAALISWLCLGPLAAHQPQELLHKCLMREPKLFARASSLPALRESHATLALLLREDLSPKRVAHAVAHDPALLLTPAPELLAAAEALAAATGLPEEMLQNVLRAEPALLLCSSESIGRRLSWLHDRLGIEPGGRLTRVISRAPLVLRMSLSSLEARVACLVDLGVPKDVIGTVIVRSPRLVHSPLTLIREKARWLDEAGVLLATSELTLSSAGTAEEAECSALGAFVCRQPDFWSMSTRHCEETRGWLLSLGLNEPQAASAIALEPAVLSMSKEQLQLRASFFLHVLRGSPAELASVPHMLTSDLAKVPMLRHAYCLTQGITARPTDLLVKGDTEFCTQVARCTLGDLNEFEAEGKHLTFFQGAGM
;
A
#
# COMPACT_ATOMS: atom_id res chain seq x y z
N THR A 1 -9.96 46.10 31.28
CA THR A 1 -10.08 45.13 30.18
C THR A 1 -10.36 45.90 28.91
N ILE A 2 -9.33 46.22 28.12
CA ILE A 2 -9.53 46.92 26.84
C ILE A 2 -10.12 45.90 25.88
N GLN A 3 -11.40 46.06 25.52
CA GLN A 3 -12.01 45.35 24.39
C GLN A 3 -11.15 45.67 23.16
N ALA A 4 -10.33 44.71 22.72
CA ALA A 4 -9.64 44.83 21.46
C ALA A 4 -10.72 45.00 20.40
N ALA A 5 -10.82 46.19 19.81
CA ALA A 5 -11.73 46.47 18.72
C ALA A 5 -11.61 45.34 17.69
N ALA A 6 -12.74 44.84 17.18
CA ALA A 6 -12.77 43.78 16.20
C ALA A 6 -12.13 44.28 14.90
N VAL A 7 -10.80 44.13 14.79
CA VAL A 7 -10.05 44.46 13.59
C VAL A 7 -10.52 43.52 12.49
N ALA A 8 -11.07 44.07 11.41
CA ALA A 8 -11.49 43.30 10.25
C ALA A 8 -10.31 42.55 9.60
N PRO A 9 -10.55 41.43 8.90
CA PRO A 9 -9.51 40.75 8.13
C PRO A 9 -8.92 41.68 7.06
N PRO A 10 -7.64 41.52 6.68
CA PRO A 10 -7.04 42.26 5.57
C PRO A 10 -7.84 42.08 4.28
N SER A 11 -8.01 43.14 3.49
CA SER A 11 -8.75 43.08 2.21
C SER A 11 -8.14 42.04 1.28
N GLU A 12 -6.82 41.91 1.23
CA GLU A 12 -6.13 40.93 0.38
C GLU A 12 -6.42 39.49 0.80
N LEU A 13 -6.72 39.24 2.08
CA LEU A 13 -7.15 37.92 2.53
C LEU A 13 -8.59 37.65 2.07
N GLN A 14 -9.47 38.65 2.17
CA GLN A 14 -10.85 38.55 1.71
C GLN A 14 -10.91 38.33 0.20
N ASP A 15 -10.10 39.04 -0.58
CA ASP A 15 -9.99 38.88 -2.04
C ASP A 15 -9.46 37.49 -2.41
N ALA A 16 -8.52 36.95 -1.62
CA ALA A 16 -7.87 35.68 -1.92
C ALA A 16 -8.75 34.45 -1.61
N ILE A 17 -9.53 34.46 -0.52
CA ILE A 17 -10.28 33.27 -0.06
C ILE A 17 -11.77 33.51 0.19
N GLY A 18 -12.27 34.72 -0.04
CA GLY A 18 -13.64 35.15 0.24
C GLY A 18 -13.85 35.61 1.68
N GLU A 19 -14.79 36.54 1.88
CA GLU A 19 -15.05 37.18 3.19
C GLU A 19 -15.29 36.19 4.33
N LYS A 20 -16.13 35.17 4.10
CA LYS A 20 -16.49 34.18 5.12
C LYS A 20 -15.26 33.40 5.61
N ARG A 21 -14.47 32.84 4.68
CA ARG A 21 -13.26 32.06 5.02
C ARG A 21 -12.16 32.95 5.60
N ALA A 22 -12.05 34.19 5.12
CA ALA A 22 -11.13 35.17 5.69
C ALA A 22 -11.49 35.48 7.15
N ALA A 23 -12.77 35.64 7.47
CA ALA A 23 -13.23 35.83 8.84
C ALA A 23 -12.92 34.62 9.74
N GLU A 24 -13.13 33.39 9.25
CA GLU A 24 -12.78 32.15 9.95
C GLU A 24 -11.28 32.07 10.29
N VAL A 25 -10.41 32.28 9.30
CA VAL A 25 -8.95 32.32 9.50
C VAL A 25 -8.54 33.42 10.47
N TRP A 26 -9.12 34.61 10.32
CA TRP A 26 -8.76 35.78 11.12
C TRP A 26 -9.20 35.66 12.58
N ALA A 27 -10.24 34.88 12.87
CA ALA A 27 -10.64 34.56 14.23
C ALA A 27 -9.57 33.74 14.98
N LEU A 28 -8.75 32.98 14.25
CA LEU A 28 -7.67 32.14 14.81
C LEU A 28 -6.31 32.86 14.93
N ARG A 29 -6.23 34.14 14.57
CA ARG A 29 -4.96 34.89 14.57
C ARG A 29 -4.29 34.87 15.96
N PRO A 30 -2.96 34.83 16.03
CA PRO A 30 -2.27 34.85 17.31
C PRO A 30 -2.56 36.15 18.06
N PRO A 31 -2.67 36.12 19.40
CA PRO A 31 -2.84 37.31 20.20
C PRO A 31 -1.59 38.21 20.10
N GLY A 32 -1.80 39.53 20.16
CA GLY A 32 -0.72 40.52 20.17
C GLY A 32 -0.68 41.40 18.92
N ALA A 33 0.37 42.21 18.84
CA ALA A 33 0.58 43.12 17.72
C ALA A 33 0.99 42.33 16.47
N LEU A 34 0.11 42.30 15.46
CA LEU A 34 0.46 41.77 14.16
C LEU A 34 1.27 42.79 13.35
N PRO A 35 2.11 42.35 12.40
CA PRO A 35 2.72 43.23 11.41
C PRO A 35 1.66 44.08 10.68
N ASN A 36 2.03 45.27 10.18
CA ASN A 36 1.08 46.13 9.49
C ASN A 36 0.44 45.47 8.24
N GLY A 37 -0.70 46.00 7.79
CA GLY A 37 -1.47 45.45 6.67
C GLY A 37 -0.63 45.22 5.41
N ARG A 38 0.31 46.12 5.08
CA ARG A 38 1.20 45.97 3.94
C ARG A 38 2.07 44.71 4.00
N ARG A 39 2.59 44.36 5.19
CA ARG A 39 3.39 43.13 5.37
C ARG A 39 2.51 41.88 5.28
N GLN A 40 1.30 41.93 5.84
CA GLN A 40 0.34 40.84 5.76
C GLN A 40 -0.10 40.60 4.30
N ALA A 41 -0.39 41.65 3.55
CA ALA A 41 -0.69 41.61 2.12
C ALA A 41 0.46 40.99 1.32
N ALA A 42 1.71 41.38 1.60
CA ALA A 42 2.88 40.81 0.95
C ALA A 42 3.06 39.31 1.24
N LEU A 43 2.77 38.87 2.47
CA LEU A 43 2.76 37.44 2.83
C LEU A 43 1.69 36.68 2.03
N ILE A 44 0.45 37.17 2.02
CA ILE A 44 -0.68 36.54 1.33
C ILE A 44 -0.38 36.43 -0.17
N SER A 45 0.08 37.53 -0.78
CA SER A 45 0.49 37.56 -2.19
C SER A 45 1.60 36.55 -2.47
N TRP A 46 2.64 36.49 -1.65
CA TRP A 46 3.71 35.51 -1.81
C TRP A 46 3.21 34.07 -1.69
N LEU A 47 2.38 33.75 -0.69
CA LEU A 47 1.80 32.42 -0.51
C LEU A 47 1.02 31.99 -1.77
N CYS A 48 0.16 32.87 -2.31
CA CYS A 48 -0.63 32.59 -3.50
C CYS A 48 0.21 32.43 -4.78
N LEU A 49 1.22 33.29 -4.98
CA LEU A 49 2.00 33.34 -6.21
C LEU A 49 3.21 32.40 -6.21
N GLY A 50 3.64 31.94 -5.03
CA GLY A 50 4.79 31.05 -4.86
C GLY A 50 4.38 29.71 -4.25
N PRO A 51 4.52 29.52 -2.92
CA PRO A 51 4.37 28.21 -2.29
C PRO A 51 3.06 27.50 -2.59
N LEU A 52 1.95 28.21 -2.78
CA LEU A 52 0.62 27.63 -2.95
C LEU A 52 0.04 27.82 -4.37
N ALA A 53 0.86 28.21 -5.35
CA ALA A 53 0.44 28.51 -6.73
C ALA A 53 -0.09 27.30 -7.54
N ALA A 54 -0.30 26.15 -6.88
CA ALA A 54 -0.81 24.93 -7.49
C ALA A 54 -2.30 25.02 -7.86
N HIS A 55 -2.87 23.92 -8.37
CA HIS A 55 -4.29 23.87 -8.69
C HIS A 55 -5.12 24.14 -7.42
N GLN A 56 -5.98 25.17 -7.46
CA GLN A 56 -6.80 25.67 -6.34
C GLN A 56 -6.01 26.43 -5.25
N PRO A 57 -5.31 27.52 -5.61
CA PRO A 57 -4.47 28.27 -4.66
C PRO A 57 -5.30 28.85 -3.49
N GLN A 58 -6.56 29.21 -3.74
CA GLN A 58 -7.48 29.72 -2.71
C GLN A 58 -7.80 28.66 -1.63
N GLU A 59 -8.02 27.42 -2.04
CA GLU A 59 -8.29 26.32 -1.09
C GLU A 59 -7.04 25.98 -0.27
N LEU A 60 -5.89 25.90 -0.95
CA LEU A 60 -4.61 25.63 -0.30
C LEU A 60 -4.23 26.76 0.67
N LEU A 61 -4.44 28.03 0.30
CA LEU A 61 -4.21 29.17 1.18
C LEU A 61 -5.11 29.12 2.41
N HIS A 62 -6.40 28.89 2.23
CA HIS A 62 -7.33 28.75 3.34
C HIS A 62 -6.89 27.62 4.29
N LYS A 63 -6.58 26.44 3.76
CA LYS A 63 -6.13 25.29 4.55
C LYS A 63 -4.81 25.57 5.29
N CYS A 64 -3.85 26.21 4.62
CA CYS A 64 -2.56 26.61 5.17
C CYS A 64 -2.74 27.53 6.40
N LEU A 65 -3.49 28.61 6.24
CA LEU A 65 -3.67 29.62 7.29
C LEU A 65 -4.59 29.15 8.42
N MET A 66 -5.56 28.27 8.15
CA MET A 66 -6.37 27.62 9.19
C MET A 66 -5.52 26.73 10.10
N ARG A 67 -4.49 26.09 9.54
CA ARG A 67 -3.61 25.18 10.30
C ARG A 67 -2.52 25.94 11.06
N GLU A 68 -1.97 27.00 10.49
CA GLU A 68 -0.91 27.78 11.13
C GLU A 68 -1.12 29.29 10.98
N PRO A 69 -2.05 29.87 11.77
CA PRO A 69 -2.31 31.30 11.76
C PRO A 69 -1.11 32.13 12.26
N LYS A 70 -0.10 31.52 12.90
CA LYS A 70 1.13 32.20 13.32
C LYS A 70 1.96 32.72 12.15
N LEU A 71 1.71 32.26 10.92
CA LEU A 71 2.31 32.82 9.71
C LEU A 71 2.07 34.34 9.61
N PHE A 72 0.92 34.85 10.06
CA PHE A 72 0.67 36.29 10.09
C PHE A 72 1.65 37.06 10.98
N ALA A 73 2.02 36.50 12.13
CA ALA A 73 3.02 37.11 13.02
C ALA A 73 4.42 37.14 12.37
N ARG A 74 4.68 36.22 11.43
CA ARG A 74 5.95 36.11 10.70
C ARG A 74 5.97 36.86 9.37
N ALA A 75 4.91 37.60 9.03
CA ALA A 75 4.86 38.40 7.82
C ALA A 75 5.99 39.45 7.72
N SER A 76 6.54 39.90 8.86
CA SER A 76 7.72 40.78 8.93
C SER A 76 9.03 40.10 8.51
N SER A 77 9.08 38.76 8.56
CA SER A 77 10.25 37.94 8.26
C SER A 77 10.08 37.17 6.95
N LEU A 78 9.39 37.77 5.97
CA LEU A 78 9.14 37.16 4.66
C LEU A 78 10.41 36.61 3.96
N PRO A 79 11.58 37.27 4.02
CA PRO A 79 12.82 36.70 3.46
C PRO A 79 13.19 35.33 4.07
N ALA A 80 13.06 35.16 5.38
CA ALA A 80 13.35 33.88 6.04
C ALA A 80 12.35 32.79 5.62
N LEU A 81 11.06 33.12 5.50
CA LEU A 81 10.05 32.17 5.00
C LEU A 81 10.34 31.72 3.56
N ARG A 82 10.86 32.63 2.72
CA ARG A 82 11.29 32.31 1.34
C ARG A 82 12.49 31.37 1.32
N GLU A 83 13.44 31.56 2.22
CA GLU A 83 14.61 30.70 2.35
C GLU A 83 14.23 29.29 2.81
N SER A 84 13.35 29.17 3.81
CA SER A 84 12.79 27.88 4.25
C SER A 84 12.04 27.18 3.12
N HIS A 85 11.22 27.92 2.36
CA HIS A 85 10.53 27.37 1.19
C HIS A 85 11.50 26.88 0.10
N ALA A 86 12.54 27.68 -0.21
CA ALA A 86 13.55 27.28 -1.20
C ALA A 86 14.30 26.02 -0.76
N THR A 87 14.67 25.95 0.52
CA THR A 87 15.31 24.78 1.11
C THR A 87 14.42 23.54 1.07
N LEU A 88 13.13 23.70 1.39
CA LEU A 88 12.14 22.63 1.26
C LEU A 88 12.05 22.14 -0.19
N ALA A 89 11.99 23.04 -1.17
CA ALA A 89 11.94 22.68 -2.59
C ALA A 89 13.20 21.91 -3.03
N LEU A 90 14.38 22.26 -2.51
CA LEU A 90 15.63 21.54 -2.77
C LEU A 90 15.63 20.14 -2.13
N LEU A 91 15.25 20.02 -0.86
CA LEU A 91 15.19 18.74 -0.14
C LEU A 91 14.22 17.75 -0.80
N LEU A 92 13.12 18.28 -1.35
CA LEU A 92 12.14 17.49 -2.08
C LEU A 92 12.54 17.24 -3.54
N ARG A 93 13.68 17.79 -4.01
CA ARG A 93 14.15 17.77 -5.41
C ARG A 93 13.03 18.07 -6.40
N GLU A 94 12.35 19.19 -6.18
CA GLU A 94 11.23 19.61 -7.00
C GLU A 94 11.68 20.57 -8.10
N ASP A 95 12.59 20.10 -8.96
CA ASP A 95 12.80 20.69 -10.29
C ASP A 95 11.62 20.40 -11.24
N LEU A 96 10.64 19.57 -10.83
CA LEU A 96 9.64 18.99 -11.74
C LEU A 96 8.14 19.11 -11.29
N SER A 97 7.77 19.53 -10.07
CA SER A 97 6.36 19.73 -9.70
C SER A 97 6.06 20.69 -8.51
N PRO A 98 5.76 21.98 -8.78
CA PRO A 98 5.31 22.95 -7.76
C PRO A 98 4.09 22.48 -6.94
N LYS A 99 3.31 21.54 -7.45
CA LYS A 99 2.10 21.01 -6.81
C LYS A 99 2.38 20.29 -5.50
N ARG A 100 3.49 19.55 -5.40
CA ARG A 100 3.80 18.75 -4.20
C ARG A 100 4.26 19.61 -3.05
N VAL A 101 5.17 20.55 -3.31
CA VAL A 101 5.59 21.55 -2.31
C VAL A 101 4.38 22.35 -1.83
N ALA A 102 3.50 22.76 -2.74
CA ALA A 102 2.26 23.44 -2.38
C ALA A 102 1.35 22.61 -1.48
N HIS A 103 1.20 21.32 -1.78
CA HIS A 103 0.41 20.42 -0.95
C HIS A 103 1.05 20.23 0.44
N ALA A 104 2.37 20.05 0.49
CA ALA A 104 3.13 19.92 1.73
C ALA A 104 2.98 21.17 2.61
N VAL A 105 3.20 22.35 2.05
CA VAL A 105 3.05 23.63 2.75
C VAL A 105 1.61 23.85 3.21
N ALA A 106 0.62 23.47 2.40
CA ALA A 106 -0.79 23.64 2.79
C ALA A 106 -1.21 22.72 3.95
N HIS A 107 -0.65 21.51 4.06
CA HIS A 107 -1.02 20.53 5.09
C HIS A 107 -0.15 20.60 6.34
N ASP A 108 1.12 20.98 6.19
CA ASP A 108 2.11 21.13 7.26
C ASP A 108 2.83 22.49 7.15
N PRO A 109 2.11 23.63 7.27
CA PRO A 109 2.67 24.99 7.12
C PRO A 109 3.76 25.35 8.13
N ALA A 110 3.89 24.60 9.22
CA ALA A 110 5.02 24.71 10.15
C ALA A 110 6.39 24.46 9.46
N LEU A 111 6.42 23.79 8.31
CA LEU A 111 7.60 23.66 7.46
C LEU A 111 8.14 25.04 7.03
N LEU A 112 7.27 26.02 6.76
CA LEU A 112 7.70 27.39 6.44
C LEU A 112 8.21 28.16 7.65
N LEU A 113 7.72 27.80 8.85
CA LEU A 113 8.15 28.43 10.09
C LEU A 113 9.50 27.93 10.59
N THR A 114 9.91 26.76 10.13
CA THR A 114 11.19 26.14 10.49
C THR A 114 12.30 26.78 9.66
N PRO A 115 13.34 27.38 10.27
CA PRO A 115 14.46 27.97 9.55
C PRO A 115 15.15 26.99 8.61
N ALA A 116 15.66 27.48 7.48
CA ALA A 116 16.37 26.67 6.49
C ALA A 116 17.49 25.79 7.07
N PRO A 117 18.38 26.28 7.96
CA PRO A 117 19.41 25.43 8.57
C PRO A 117 18.84 24.29 9.42
N GLU A 118 17.70 24.51 10.08
CA GLU A 118 17.04 23.48 10.90
C GLU A 118 16.38 22.41 10.02
N LEU A 119 15.79 22.79 8.88
CA LEU A 119 15.26 21.83 7.91
C LEU A 119 16.35 20.92 7.34
N LEU A 120 17.52 21.48 7.02
CA LEU A 120 18.68 20.71 6.57
C LEU A 120 19.18 19.74 7.65
N ALA A 121 19.36 20.25 8.88
CA ALA A 121 19.78 19.43 10.01
C ALA A 121 18.76 18.31 10.33
N ALA A 122 17.45 18.57 10.19
CA ALA A 122 16.42 17.55 10.35
C ALA A 122 16.49 16.46 9.27
N ALA A 123 16.77 16.83 8.02
CA ALA A 123 16.96 15.87 6.93
C ALA A 123 18.20 14.98 7.17
N GLU A 124 19.31 15.58 7.60
CA GLU A 124 20.54 14.85 7.97
C GLU A 124 20.30 13.91 9.16
N ALA A 125 19.60 14.38 10.20
CA ALA A 125 19.26 13.57 11.36
C ALA A 125 18.33 12.41 10.99
N LEU A 126 17.37 12.61 10.08
CA LEU A 126 16.52 11.56 9.55
C LEU A 126 17.33 10.53 8.75
N ALA A 127 18.28 10.99 7.92
CA ALA A 127 19.18 10.12 7.17
C ALA A 127 20.00 9.23 8.12
N ALA A 128 20.61 9.86 9.14
CA ALA A 128 21.43 9.17 10.14
C ALA A 128 20.61 8.17 10.96
N ALA A 129 19.40 8.54 11.39
CA ALA A 129 18.54 7.66 12.18
C ALA A 129 18.03 6.46 11.39
N THR A 130 17.70 6.64 10.11
CA THR A 130 17.09 5.58 9.28
C THR A 130 18.10 4.74 8.50
N GLY A 131 19.33 5.23 8.32
CA GLY A 131 20.35 4.59 7.48
C GLY A 131 19.97 4.52 6.00
N LEU A 132 19.02 5.34 5.55
CA LEU A 132 18.58 5.33 4.16
C LEU A 132 19.62 5.98 3.25
N PRO A 133 19.85 5.42 2.04
CA PRO A 133 20.62 6.12 1.02
C PRO A 133 19.86 7.38 0.57
N GLU A 134 20.61 8.37 0.10
CA GLU A 134 20.09 9.70 -0.23
C GLU A 134 18.86 9.66 -1.17
N GLU A 135 18.89 8.85 -2.22
CA GLU A 135 17.76 8.72 -3.16
C GLU A 135 16.48 8.18 -2.49
N MET A 136 16.61 7.22 -1.57
CA MET A 136 15.46 6.69 -0.84
C MET A 136 14.95 7.69 0.20
N LEU A 137 15.85 8.40 0.87
CA LEU A 137 15.49 9.47 1.79
C LEU A 137 14.68 10.55 1.08
N GLN A 138 15.10 10.95 -0.13
CA GLN A 138 14.37 11.90 -0.96
C GLN A 138 12.97 11.38 -1.31
N ASN A 139 12.83 10.10 -1.65
CA ASN A 139 11.52 9.48 -1.89
C ASN A 139 10.63 9.52 -0.63
N VAL A 140 11.21 9.25 0.53
CA VAL A 140 10.55 9.31 1.84
C VAL A 140 10.09 10.73 2.15
N LEU A 141 10.96 11.72 2.00
CA LEU A 141 10.63 13.13 2.24
C LEU A 141 9.59 13.65 1.24
N ARG A 142 9.63 13.22 -0.02
CA ARG A 142 8.58 13.56 -1.00
C ARG A 142 7.22 13.00 -0.63
N ALA A 143 7.18 11.79 -0.08
CA ALA A 143 5.95 11.16 0.37
C ALA A 143 5.47 11.73 1.72
N GLU A 144 6.37 12.13 2.61
CA GLU A 144 6.05 12.61 3.96
C GLU A 144 7.00 13.76 4.41
N PRO A 145 6.82 15.00 3.89
CA PRO A 145 7.72 16.13 4.16
C PRO A 145 7.76 16.54 5.63
N ALA A 146 6.67 16.33 6.35
CA ALA A 146 6.55 16.67 7.76
C ALA A 146 7.41 15.81 8.70
N LEU A 147 8.11 14.79 8.18
CA LEU A 147 9.20 14.15 8.93
C LEU A 147 10.29 15.16 9.32
N LEU A 148 10.47 16.23 8.56
CA LEU A 148 11.39 17.33 8.89
C LEU A 148 10.98 18.10 10.16
N LEU A 149 9.73 17.94 10.62
CA LEU A 149 9.23 18.53 11.87
C LEU A 149 9.37 17.58 13.06
N CYS A 150 9.82 16.35 12.84
CA CYS A 150 9.98 15.36 13.89
C CYS A 150 11.37 15.47 14.52
N SER A 151 11.46 15.32 15.84
CA SER A 151 12.76 15.21 16.50
C SER A 151 13.41 13.85 16.20
N SER A 152 14.74 13.82 16.16
CA SER A 152 15.54 12.60 16.00
C SER A 152 15.21 11.56 17.06
N GLU A 153 15.02 11.97 18.31
CA GLU A 153 14.59 11.09 19.41
C GLU A 153 13.26 10.42 19.10
N SER A 154 12.28 11.19 18.61
CA SER A 154 10.96 10.65 18.30
C SER A 154 11.00 9.65 17.13
N ILE A 155 11.85 9.90 16.12
CA ILE A 155 12.09 8.97 15.01
C ILE A 155 12.74 7.70 15.55
N GLY A 156 13.81 7.84 16.34
CA GLY A 156 14.52 6.73 16.97
C GLY A 156 13.58 5.83 17.78
N ARG A 157 12.71 6.40 18.61
CA ARG A 157 11.70 5.63 19.37
C ARG A 157 10.77 4.79 18.50
N ARG A 158 10.40 5.29 17.32
CA ARG A 158 9.53 4.56 16.39
C ARG A 158 10.28 3.47 15.63
N LEU A 159 11.55 3.71 15.32
CA LEU A 159 12.43 2.69 14.74
C LEU A 159 12.67 1.55 15.74
N SER A 160 12.98 1.87 16.99
CA SER A 160 13.08 0.89 18.08
C SER A 160 11.76 0.13 18.26
N TRP A 161 10.62 0.82 18.21
CA TRP A 161 9.32 0.15 18.27
C TRP A 161 9.12 -0.85 17.12
N LEU A 162 9.48 -0.51 15.87
CA LEU A 162 9.40 -1.45 14.74
C LEU A 162 10.30 -2.67 14.93
N HIS A 163 11.47 -2.49 15.54
CA HIS A 163 12.37 -3.59 15.87
C HIS A 163 11.84 -4.44 17.03
N ASP A 164 11.66 -3.83 18.20
CA ASP A 164 11.33 -4.51 19.46
C ASP A 164 9.95 -5.15 19.44
N ARG A 165 8.96 -4.50 18.80
CA ARG A 165 7.55 -4.95 18.83
C ARG A 165 7.17 -5.80 17.64
N LEU A 166 7.82 -5.64 16.51
CA LEU A 166 7.48 -6.37 15.28
C LEU A 166 8.60 -7.29 14.78
N GLY A 167 9.77 -7.33 15.43
CA GLY A 167 10.91 -8.12 14.96
C GLY A 167 11.39 -7.71 13.57
N ILE A 168 11.22 -6.42 13.22
CA ILE A 168 11.68 -5.89 11.93
C ILE A 168 13.11 -5.43 12.09
N GLU A 169 14.03 -6.33 11.74
CA GLU A 169 15.46 -6.06 11.81
C GLU A 169 15.89 -4.84 10.97
N PRO A 170 16.89 -4.07 11.45
CA PRO A 170 17.55 -3.04 10.66
C PRO A 170 18.06 -3.56 9.31
N GLY A 171 18.20 -2.66 8.35
CA GLY A 171 18.60 -2.99 6.98
C GLY A 171 17.40 -3.20 6.05
N GLY A 172 17.50 -4.15 5.11
CA GLY A 172 16.59 -4.21 3.95
C GLY A 172 15.09 -4.31 4.29
N ARG A 173 14.72 -4.99 5.39
CA ARG A 173 13.32 -5.10 5.83
C ARG A 173 12.80 -3.77 6.36
N LEU A 174 13.53 -3.14 7.29
CA LEU A 174 13.18 -1.83 7.83
C LEU A 174 13.18 -0.75 6.74
N THR A 175 14.21 -0.72 5.88
CA THR A 175 14.29 0.16 4.71
C THR A 175 13.06 0.01 3.82
N ARG A 176 12.61 -1.21 3.53
CA ARG A 176 11.40 -1.47 2.75
C ARG A 176 10.15 -0.86 3.40
N VAL A 177 10.01 -1.00 4.72
CA VAL A 177 8.86 -0.46 5.46
C VAL A 177 8.87 1.07 5.41
N ILE A 178 9.98 1.71 5.75
CA ILE A 178 10.07 3.18 5.79
C ILE A 178 9.88 3.77 4.40
N SER A 179 10.53 3.21 3.37
CA SER A 179 10.44 3.72 2.00
C SER A 179 9.03 3.60 1.39
N ARG A 180 8.24 2.58 1.79
CA ARG A 180 6.87 2.37 1.27
C ARG A 180 5.78 2.96 2.14
N ALA A 181 6.07 3.23 3.42
CA ALA A 181 5.12 3.67 4.43
C ALA A 181 5.73 4.69 5.41
N PRO A 182 6.29 5.82 4.92
CA PRO A 182 7.03 6.76 5.77
C PRO A 182 6.20 7.40 6.88
N LEU A 183 4.88 7.48 6.71
CA LEU A 183 3.92 7.93 7.72
C LEU A 183 4.05 7.17 9.06
N VAL A 184 4.57 5.92 9.05
CA VAL A 184 4.85 5.15 10.27
C VAL A 184 5.75 5.91 11.25
N LEU A 185 6.67 6.75 10.74
CA LEU A 185 7.60 7.54 11.53
C LEU A 185 6.99 8.84 12.10
N ARG A 186 5.76 9.22 11.69
CA ARG A 186 5.02 10.33 12.32
C ARG A 186 4.01 9.86 13.35
N MET A 187 3.46 8.66 13.17
CA MET A 187 2.36 8.17 14.00
C MET A 187 2.74 8.02 15.47
N SER A 188 1.78 8.21 16.39
CA SER A 188 2.02 7.92 17.80
C SER A 188 2.22 6.42 18.02
N LEU A 189 3.04 6.04 19.01
CA LEU A 189 3.23 4.64 19.38
C LEU A 189 1.89 3.98 19.75
N SER A 190 0.99 4.71 20.42
CA SER A 190 -0.37 4.23 20.71
C SER A 190 -1.19 3.92 19.46
N SER A 191 -1.04 4.72 18.40
CA SER A 191 -1.72 4.49 17.12
C SER A 191 -1.17 3.26 16.40
N LEU A 192 0.14 3.01 16.51
CA LEU A 192 0.79 1.83 15.96
C LEU A 192 0.37 0.57 16.72
N GLU A 193 0.41 0.60 18.06
CA GLU A 193 -0.05 -0.50 18.93
C GLU A 193 -1.52 -0.83 18.69
N ALA A 194 -2.40 0.16 18.50
CA ALA A 194 -3.82 -0.08 18.20
C ALA A 194 -4.02 -0.89 16.90
N ARG A 195 -3.12 -0.76 15.91
CA ARG A 195 -3.19 -1.53 14.66
C ARG A 195 -2.66 -2.94 14.82
N VAL A 196 -1.59 -3.11 15.59
CA VAL A 196 -1.10 -4.43 15.99
C VAL A 196 -2.18 -5.17 16.78
N ALA A 197 -2.75 -4.52 17.79
CA ALA A 197 -3.86 -5.07 18.57
C ALA A 197 -5.05 -5.44 17.68
N CYS A 198 -5.44 -4.57 16.74
CA CYS A 198 -6.52 -4.89 15.81
C CYS A 198 -6.22 -6.13 14.96
N LEU A 199 -4.98 -6.35 14.50
CA LEU A 199 -4.62 -7.55 13.75
C LEU A 199 -4.66 -8.80 14.64
N VAL A 200 -4.20 -8.69 15.88
CA VAL A 200 -4.28 -9.77 16.87
C VAL A 200 -5.73 -10.11 17.21
N ASP A 201 -6.59 -9.10 17.40
CA ASP A 201 -8.03 -9.27 17.68
C ASP A 201 -8.75 -9.96 16.51
N LEU A 202 -8.25 -9.75 15.29
CA LEU A 202 -8.73 -10.44 14.09
C LEU A 202 -8.08 -11.84 13.91
N GLY A 203 -7.23 -12.26 14.84
CA GLY A 203 -6.63 -13.59 14.92
C GLY A 203 -5.35 -13.77 14.11
N VAL A 204 -4.68 -12.68 13.70
CA VAL A 204 -3.33 -12.76 13.12
C VAL A 204 -2.33 -13.05 14.24
N PRO A 205 -1.52 -14.13 14.14
CA PRO A 205 -0.52 -14.46 15.15
C PRO A 205 0.48 -13.34 15.39
N LYS A 206 0.86 -13.08 16.65
CA LYS A 206 1.72 -11.93 17.00
C LYS A 206 3.10 -12.01 16.34
N ASP A 207 3.67 -13.20 16.26
CA ASP A 207 4.98 -13.51 15.71
C ASP A 207 5.07 -13.29 14.19
N VAL A 208 3.94 -13.41 13.45
CA VAL A 208 3.93 -13.21 11.99
C VAL A 208 3.59 -11.77 11.56
N ILE A 209 3.07 -10.92 12.45
CA ILE A 209 2.66 -9.54 12.12
C ILE A 209 3.81 -8.74 11.51
N GLY A 210 5.03 -8.87 12.02
CA GLY A 210 6.20 -8.21 11.45
C GLY A 210 6.47 -8.60 9.99
N THR A 211 6.32 -9.88 9.66
CA THR A 211 6.45 -10.39 8.30
C THR A 211 5.33 -9.87 7.40
N VAL A 212 4.10 -9.85 7.88
CA VAL A 212 2.94 -9.28 7.18
C VAL A 212 3.16 -7.80 6.87
N ILE A 213 3.63 -7.02 7.84
CA ILE A 213 3.91 -5.58 7.67
C ILE A 213 5.07 -5.35 6.70
N VAL A 214 6.13 -6.15 6.72
CA VAL A 214 7.24 -6.01 5.76
C VAL A 214 6.77 -6.25 4.31
N ARG A 215 5.83 -7.17 4.10
CA ARG A 215 5.24 -7.44 2.77
C ARG A 215 4.21 -6.37 2.38
N SER A 216 3.40 -5.91 3.33
CA SER A 216 2.40 -4.85 3.13
C SER A 216 2.60 -3.66 4.10
N PRO A 217 3.61 -2.79 3.89
CA PRO A 217 3.96 -1.73 4.83
C PRO A 217 2.82 -0.74 5.12
N ARG A 218 1.91 -0.55 4.18
CA ARG A 218 0.77 0.37 4.36
C ARG A 218 -0.21 -0.08 5.44
N LEU A 219 -0.21 -1.36 5.81
CA LEU A 219 -1.04 -1.89 6.88
C LEU A 219 -0.78 -1.17 8.21
N VAL A 220 0.47 -0.79 8.48
CA VAL A 220 0.87 -0.14 9.74
C VAL A 220 0.28 1.26 9.94
N HIS A 221 -0.21 1.89 8.87
CA HIS A 221 -0.86 3.20 8.94
C HIS A 221 -2.28 3.22 8.37
N SER A 222 -2.79 2.07 7.93
CA SER A 222 -4.16 1.95 7.43
C SER A 222 -5.19 2.29 8.53
N PRO A 223 -6.33 2.89 8.20
CA PRO A 223 -7.41 3.11 9.16
C PRO A 223 -7.90 1.78 9.74
N LEU A 224 -8.17 1.73 11.05
CA LEU A 224 -8.68 0.53 11.72
C LEU A 224 -10.01 0.05 11.13
N THR A 225 -10.86 0.99 10.70
CA THR A 225 -12.14 0.69 10.04
C THR A 225 -11.93 -0.09 8.74
N LEU A 226 -10.97 0.32 7.92
CA LEU A 226 -10.64 -0.35 6.66
C LEU A 226 -10.08 -1.76 6.90
N ILE A 227 -9.23 -1.94 7.92
CA ILE A 227 -8.70 -3.25 8.30
C ILE A 227 -9.86 -4.20 8.68
N ARG A 228 -10.80 -3.72 9.50
CA ARG A 228 -11.96 -4.53 9.92
C ARG A 228 -12.95 -4.81 8.78
N GLU A 229 -13.21 -3.82 7.93
CA GLU A 229 -14.10 -3.98 6.77
C GLU A 229 -13.59 -5.07 5.82
N LYS A 230 -12.28 -5.09 5.55
CA LYS A 230 -11.66 -6.12 4.71
C LYS A 230 -11.65 -7.50 5.35
N ALA A 231 -11.42 -7.58 6.66
CA ALA A 231 -11.54 -8.86 7.36
C ALA A 231 -12.98 -9.39 7.31
N ARG A 232 -13.97 -8.51 7.48
CA ARG A 232 -15.39 -8.85 7.33
C ARG A 232 -15.72 -9.32 5.92
N TRP A 233 -15.16 -8.69 4.89
CA TRP A 233 -15.35 -9.13 3.51
C TRP A 233 -14.93 -10.60 3.31
N LEU A 234 -13.77 -11.00 3.86
CA LEU A 234 -13.33 -12.40 3.78
C LEU A 234 -14.29 -13.37 4.48
N ASP A 235 -14.90 -12.93 5.57
CA ASP A 235 -15.89 -13.70 6.33
C ASP A 235 -17.21 -13.84 5.55
N GLU A 236 -17.80 -12.72 5.12
CA GLU A 236 -19.05 -12.67 4.36
C GLU A 236 -18.94 -13.38 3.01
N ALA A 237 -17.76 -13.33 2.37
CA ALA A 237 -17.50 -14.06 1.13
C ALA A 237 -17.32 -15.57 1.33
N GLY A 238 -17.28 -16.08 2.57
CA GLY A 238 -17.07 -17.48 2.93
C GLY A 238 -15.61 -17.94 2.85
N VAL A 239 -14.67 -17.04 2.58
CA VAL A 239 -13.24 -17.36 2.39
C VAL A 239 -12.60 -17.81 3.69
N LEU A 240 -12.98 -17.21 4.83
CA LEU A 240 -12.47 -17.64 6.14
C LEU A 240 -12.98 -19.03 6.53
N LEU A 241 -14.24 -19.33 6.26
CA LEU A 241 -14.79 -20.68 6.48
C LEU A 241 -14.01 -21.72 5.68
N ALA A 242 -13.84 -21.49 4.38
CA ALA A 242 -13.07 -22.40 3.52
C ALA A 242 -11.59 -22.50 3.96
N THR A 243 -10.99 -21.39 4.42
CA THR A 243 -9.60 -21.41 4.93
C THR A 243 -9.50 -22.27 6.20
N SER A 244 -10.49 -22.16 7.10
CA SER A 244 -10.56 -22.97 8.33
C SER A 244 -10.56 -24.47 8.01
N GLU A 245 -11.44 -24.90 7.09
CA GLU A 245 -11.55 -26.30 6.66
C GLU A 245 -10.21 -26.85 6.10
N LEU A 246 -9.47 -26.03 5.35
CA LEU A 246 -8.15 -26.38 4.82
C LEU A 246 -7.09 -26.51 5.91
N THR A 247 -7.08 -25.58 6.88
CA THR A 247 -6.13 -25.62 8.00
C THR A 247 -6.38 -26.83 8.91
N LEU A 248 -7.63 -27.16 9.21
CA LEU A 248 -7.98 -28.37 9.97
C LEU A 248 -7.55 -29.66 9.27
N SER A 249 -7.60 -29.68 7.94
CA SER A 249 -7.21 -30.83 7.13
C SER A 249 -5.68 -31.01 7.06
N SER A 250 -4.91 -29.97 7.35
CA SER A 250 -3.44 -29.96 7.22
C SER A 250 -2.70 -29.87 8.56
N ALA A 251 -3.37 -29.46 9.64
CA ALA A 251 -2.77 -29.38 10.96
C ALA A 251 -2.46 -30.79 11.49
N GLY A 252 -1.17 -31.13 11.53
CA GLY A 252 -0.69 -32.37 12.13
C GLY A 252 -0.42 -32.22 13.63
N THR A 253 -0.32 -30.98 14.14
CA THR A 253 0.05 -30.67 15.53
C THR A 253 -0.80 -29.54 16.13
N ALA A 254 -0.88 -29.50 17.47
CA ALA A 254 -1.68 -28.51 18.21
C ALA A 254 -1.17 -27.06 18.09
N GLU A 255 0.10 -26.84 17.74
CA GLU A 255 0.68 -25.50 17.54
C GLU A 255 0.28 -24.88 16.19
N GLU A 256 0.04 -25.68 15.14
CA GLU A 256 -0.47 -25.21 13.84
C GLU A 256 -1.93 -24.74 13.91
N ALA A 257 -2.66 -25.16 14.95
CA ALA A 257 -4.06 -24.81 15.18
C ALA A 257 -4.26 -23.43 15.82
N GLU A 258 -3.20 -22.71 16.22
CA GLU A 258 -3.32 -21.40 16.87
C GLU A 258 -3.60 -20.25 15.89
N CYS A 259 -3.30 -20.42 14.60
CA CYS A 259 -3.52 -19.39 13.60
C CYS A 259 -4.99 -19.35 13.18
N SER A 260 -5.67 -18.21 13.37
CA SER A 260 -7.04 -18.08 12.88
C SER A 260 -7.08 -18.25 11.35
N ALA A 261 -8.24 -18.61 10.81
CA ALA A 261 -8.43 -18.68 9.36
C ALA A 261 -8.01 -17.38 8.65
N LEU A 262 -8.24 -16.22 9.27
CA LEU A 262 -7.75 -14.95 8.76
C LEU A 262 -6.22 -14.91 8.77
N GLY A 263 -5.59 -15.24 9.91
CA GLY A 263 -4.15 -15.30 10.05
C GLY A 263 -3.50 -16.18 8.97
N ALA A 264 -4.04 -17.37 8.73
CA ALA A 264 -3.56 -18.31 7.72
C ALA A 264 -3.71 -17.75 6.29
N PHE A 265 -4.80 -17.03 6.03
CA PHE A 265 -5.02 -16.34 4.76
C PHE A 265 -4.01 -15.20 4.53
N VAL A 266 -3.90 -14.26 5.48
CA VAL A 266 -3.02 -13.09 5.31
C VAL A 266 -1.53 -13.42 5.35
N CYS A 267 -1.11 -14.52 5.99
CA CYS A 267 0.28 -14.97 5.91
C CYS A 267 0.67 -15.36 4.48
N ARG A 268 -0.25 -16.02 3.76
CA ARG A 268 -0.03 -16.39 2.35
C ARG A 268 -0.14 -15.18 1.43
N GLN A 269 -1.11 -14.30 1.70
CA GLN A 269 -1.37 -13.11 0.87
C GLN A 269 -1.46 -11.79 1.66
N PRO A 270 -0.32 -11.24 2.15
CA PRO A 270 -0.30 -9.96 2.86
C PRO A 270 -0.75 -8.78 1.98
N ASP A 271 -0.55 -8.88 0.67
CA ASP A 271 -0.87 -7.82 -0.29
C ASP A 271 -2.38 -7.61 -0.44
N PHE A 272 -3.22 -8.53 0.07
CA PHE A 272 -4.67 -8.37 0.19
C PHE A 272 -5.04 -7.03 0.85
N TRP A 273 -4.25 -6.59 1.84
CA TRP A 273 -4.48 -5.32 2.53
C TRP A 273 -4.28 -4.08 1.65
N SER A 274 -3.61 -4.20 0.50
CA SER A 274 -3.44 -3.10 -0.44
C SER A 274 -4.56 -2.99 -1.48
N MET A 275 -5.38 -4.02 -1.64
CA MET A 275 -6.40 -4.14 -2.69
C MET A 275 -7.72 -3.44 -2.32
N SER A 276 -8.56 -3.03 -3.26
CA SER A 276 -9.90 -2.54 -2.88
C SER A 276 -10.85 -3.72 -2.64
N THR A 277 -11.82 -3.56 -1.74
CA THR A 277 -12.91 -4.54 -1.56
C THR A 277 -13.71 -4.73 -2.86
N ARG A 278 -13.93 -3.64 -3.60
CA ARG A 278 -14.51 -3.67 -4.95
C ARG A 278 -13.77 -4.61 -5.91
N HIS A 279 -12.44 -4.54 -5.96
CA HIS A 279 -11.64 -5.43 -6.81
C HIS A 279 -11.81 -6.91 -6.39
N CYS A 280 -11.86 -7.15 -5.09
CA CYS A 280 -12.08 -8.51 -4.56
C CYS A 280 -13.47 -9.04 -4.96
N GLU A 281 -14.50 -8.19 -4.91
CA GLU A 281 -15.85 -8.54 -5.39
C GLU A 281 -15.91 -8.78 -6.89
N GLU A 282 -15.24 -7.95 -7.70
CA GLU A 282 -15.17 -8.15 -9.14
C GLU A 282 -14.49 -9.49 -9.49
N THR A 283 -13.45 -9.87 -8.74
CA THR A 283 -12.77 -11.17 -8.90
C THR A 283 -13.67 -12.33 -8.49
N ARG A 284 -14.37 -12.21 -7.35
CA ARG A 284 -15.35 -13.21 -6.87
C ARG A 284 -16.50 -13.38 -7.87
N GLY A 285 -17.08 -12.27 -8.35
CA GLY A 285 -18.13 -12.28 -9.36
C GLY A 285 -17.67 -12.89 -10.68
N TRP A 286 -16.41 -12.68 -11.07
CA TRP A 286 -15.82 -13.36 -12.21
C TRP A 286 -15.71 -14.89 -12.00
N LEU A 287 -15.25 -15.36 -10.83
CA LEU A 287 -15.23 -16.79 -10.52
C LEU A 287 -16.62 -17.42 -10.63
N LEU A 288 -17.64 -16.75 -10.12
CA LEU A 288 -19.04 -17.20 -10.25
C LEU A 288 -19.49 -17.25 -11.72
N SER A 289 -19.05 -16.30 -12.55
CA SER A 289 -19.37 -16.27 -13.99
C SER A 289 -18.78 -17.45 -14.77
N LEU A 290 -17.76 -18.14 -14.23
CA LEU A 290 -17.25 -19.38 -14.80
C LEU A 290 -18.14 -20.59 -14.50
N GLY A 291 -19.21 -20.42 -13.72
CA GLY A 291 -20.11 -21.50 -13.30
C GLY A 291 -19.76 -22.10 -11.94
N LEU A 292 -18.86 -21.49 -11.17
CA LEU A 292 -18.63 -21.86 -9.77
C LEU A 292 -19.82 -21.37 -8.93
N ASN A 293 -20.20 -22.14 -7.91
CA ASN A 293 -21.11 -21.66 -6.88
C ASN A 293 -20.35 -20.88 -5.78
N GLU A 294 -21.09 -20.29 -4.84
CA GLU A 294 -20.52 -19.45 -3.78
C GLU A 294 -19.47 -20.17 -2.92
N PRO A 295 -19.72 -21.39 -2.38
CA PRO A 295 -18.70 -22.16 -1.69
C PRO A 295 -17.46 -22.48 -2.54
N GLN A 296 -17.64 -22.82 -3.81
CA GLN A 296 -16.53 -23.13 -4.72
C GLN A 296 -15.67 -21.90 -5.00
N ALA A 297 -16.27 -20.73 -5.23
CA ALA A 297 -15.53 -19.49 -5.44
C ALA A 297 -14.76 -19.08 -4.16
N ALA A 298 -15.41 -19.20 -2.99
CA ALA A 298 -14.77 -18.95 -1.70
C ALA A 298 -13.59 -19.89 -1.46
N SER A 299 -13.77 -21.19 -1.73
CA SER A 299 -12.72 -22.20 -1.61
C SER A 299 -11.58 -21.98 -2.60
N ALA A 300 -11.86 -21.57 -3.84
CA ALA A 300 -10.84 -21.21 -4.82
C ALA A 300 -9.97 -20.03 -4.34
N ILE A 301 -10.58 -18.98 -3.78
CA ILE A 301 -9.86 -17.84 -3.18
C ILE A 301 -9.07 -18.27 -1.93
N ALA A 302 -9.66 -19.12 -1.09
CA ALA A 302 -9.00 -19.62 0.12
C ALA A 302 -7.77 -20.47 -0.23
N LEU A 303 -7.89 -21.40 -1.18
CA LEU A 303 -6.79 -22.24 -1.65
C LEU A 303 -5.72 -21.43 -2.36
N GLU A 304 -6.13 -20.51 -3.24
CA GLU A 304 -5.24 -19.72 -4.09
C GLU A 304 -5.50 -18.21 -3.97
N PRO A 305 -5.09 -17.56 -2.86
CA PRO A 305 -5.35 -16.14 -2.61
C PRO A 305 -4.73 -15.20 -3.66
N ALA A 306 -3.68 -15.65 -4.36
CA ALA A 306 -3.03 -14.87 -5.40
C ALA A 306 -3.96 -14.58 -6.59
N VAL A 307 -5.07 -15.33 -6.75
CA VAL A 307 -6.13 -15.02 -7.72
C VAL A 307 -6.64 -13.59 -7.59
N LEU A 308 -6.70 -13.07 -6.35
CA LEU A 308 -7.14 -11.71 -6.10
C LEU A 308 -6.18 -10.70 -6.74
N SER A 309 -4.86 -10.93 -6.68
CA SER A 309 -3.85 -9.99 -7.18
C SER A 309 -3.63 -9.99 -8.69
N MET A 310 -4.22 -10.92 -9.43
CA MET A 310 -4.00 -11.06 -10.88
C MET A 310 -4.98 -10.21 -11.70
N SER A 311 -4.58 -9.88 -12.93
CA SER A 311 -5.48 -9.18 -13.86
C SER A 311 -6.55 -10.14 -14.38
N LYS A 312 -7.73 -9.60 -14.69
CA LYS A 312 -8.84 -10.39 -15.23
C LYS A 312 -8.46 -11.09 -16.54
N GLU A 313 -7.65 -10.47 -17.38
CA GLU A 313 -7.19 -11.03 -18.66
C GLU A 313 -6.30 -12.25 -18.43
N GLN A 314 -5.38 -12.17 -17.47
CA GLN A 314 -4.49 -13.29 -17.12
C GLN A 314 -5.26 -14.48 -16.54
N LEU A 315 -6.26 -14.20 -15.72
CA LEU A 315 -7.15 -15.20 -15.13
C LEU A 315 -8.05 -15.83 -16.20
N GLN A 316 -8.64 -15.01 -17.08
CA GLN A 316 -9.49 -15.46 -18.18
C GLN A 316 -8.73 -16.37 -19.14
N LEU A 317 -7.50 -16.03 -19.51
CA LEU A 317 -6.68 -16.87 -20.39
C LEU A 317 -6.49 -18.28 -19.80
N ARG A 318 -6.16 -18.37 -18.51
CA ARG A 318 -5.95 -19.64 -17.81
C ARG A 318 -7.24 -20.44 -17.64
N ALA A 319 -8.33 -19.77 -17.26
CA ALA A 319 -9.64 -20.39 -17.16
C ALA A 319 -10.11 -20.92 -18.53
N SER A 320 -9.96 -20.14 -19.60
CA SER A 320 -10.29 -20.55 -20.97
C SER A 320 -9.47 -21.76 -21.41
N PHE A 321 -8.16 -21.78 -21.12
CA PHE A 321 -7.33 -22.95 -21.41
C PHE A 321 -7.86 -24.20 -20.69
N PHE A 322 -8.14 -24.10 -19.39
CA PHE A 322 -8.66 -25.22 -18.61
C PHE A 322 -10.01 -25.74 -19.15
N LEU A 323 -10.97 -24.84 -19.35
CA LEU A 323 -12.34 -25.21 -19.72
C LEU A 323 -12.47 -25.65 -21.19
N HIS A 324 -11.74 -25.00 -22.10
CA HIS A 324 -11.94 -25.21 -23.54
C HIS A 324 -10.88 -26.09 -24.19
N VAL A 325 -9.64 -26.07 -23.70
CA VAL A 325 -8.54 -26.88 -24.27
C VAL A 325 -8.43 -28.19 -23.52
N LEU A 326 -8.26 -28.13 -22.19
CA LEU A 326 -8.18 -29.33 -21.37
C LEU A 326 -9.55 -30.03 -21.24
N ARG A 327 -10.64 -29.34 -21.57
CA ARG A 327 -12.03 -29.82 -21.41
C ARG A 327 -12.40 -30.10 -19.95
N GLY A 328 -11.81 -29.35 -19.02
CA GLY A 328 -12.19 -29.40 -17.61
C GLY A 328 -13.54 -28.74 -17.35
N SER A 329 -14.16 -29.12 -16.24
CA SER A 329 -15.40 -28.54 -15.76
C SER A 329 -15.15 -27.44 -14.71
N PRO A 330 -16.13 -26.54 -14.46
CA PRO A 330 -16.02 -25.55 -13.39
C PRO A 330 -15.81 -26.16 -11.99
N ALA A 331 -16.42 -27.32 -11.72
CA ALA A 331 -16.25 -28.05 -10.47
C ALA A 331 -14.83 -28.62 -10.30
N GLU A 332 -14.23 -29.13 -11.39
CA GLU A 332 -12.83 -29.54 -11.38
C GLU A 332 -11.89 -28.33 -11.22
N LEU A 333 -12.16 -27.20 -11.88
CA LEU A 333 -11.35 -25.99 -11.70
C LEU A 333 -11.33 -25.54 -10.22
N ALA A 334 -12.47 -25.65 -9.52
CA ALA A 334 -12.57 -25.33 -8.10
C ALA A 334 -11.73 -26.24 -7.21
N SER A 335 -11.42 -27.48 -7.63
CA SER A 335 -10.56 -28.39 -6.87
C SER A 335 -9.06 -28.18 -7.16
N VAL A 336 -8.72 -27.52 -8.27
CA VAL A 336 -7.34 -27.16 -8.65
C VAL A 336 -7.18 -25.66 -8.97
N PRO A 337 -7.53 -24.75 -8.05
CA PRO A 337 -7.59 -23.31 -8.34
C PRO A 337 -6.21 -22.69 -8.66
N HIS A 338 -5.11 -23.34 -8.27
CA HIS A 338 -3.76 -22.96 -8.67
C HIS A 338 -3.54 -22.99 -10.20
N MET A 339 -4.43 -23.64 -10.98
CA MET A 339 -4.51 -23.46 -12.43
C MET A 339 -4.55 -21.98 -12.83
N LEU A 340 -5.26 -21.16 -12.05
CA LEU A 340 -5.48 -19.75 -12.31
C LEU A 340 -4.27 -18.87 -12.02
N THR A 341 -3.28 -19.37 -11.27
CA THR A 341 -2.09 -18.60 -10.88
C THR A 341 -0.78 -19.19 -11.37
N SER A 342 -0.80 -20.45 -11.80
CA SER A 342 0.37 -21.13 -12.38
C SER A 342 0.91 -20.42 -13.64
N ASP A 343 2.17 -20.71 -13.97
CA ASP A 343 2.73 -20.37 -15.28
C ASP A 343 2.07 -21.27 -16.33
N LEU A 344 1.18 -20.68 -17.14
CA LEU A 344 0.36 -21.41 -18.10
C LEU A 344 1.23 -22.19 -19.10
N ALA A 345 2.33 -21.61 -19.56
CA ALA A 345 3.21 -22.22 -20.55
C ALA A 345 3.97 -23.40 -19.94
N LYS A 346 4.56 -23.18 -18.75
CA LYS A 346 5.45 -24.16 -18.12
C LYS A 346 4.74 -25.30 -17.41
N VAL A 347 3.51 -25.09 -16.96
CA VAL A 347 2.80 -26.11 -16.18
C VAL A 347 1.72 -26.79 -17.04
N PRO A 348 0.50 -26.25 -17.20
CA PRO A 348 -0.57 -26.99 -17.85
C PRO A 348 -0.34 -27.16 -19.36
N MET A 349 0.21 -26.17 -20.08
CA MET A 349 0.46 -26.32 -21.53
C MET A 349 1.56 -27.34 -21.82
N LEU A 350 2.72 -27.22 -21.17
CA LEU A 350 3.83 -28.16 -21.32
C LEU A 350 3.39 -29.59 -21.04
N ARG A 351 2.76 -29.82 -19.88
CA ARG A 351 2.31 -31.14 -19.44
C ARG A 351 1.25 -31.71 -20.38
N HIS A 352 0.30 -30.89 -20.84
CA HIS A 352 -0.72 -31.34 -21.80
C HIS A 352 -0.11 -31.72 -23.15
N ALA A 353 0.77 -30.88 -23.71
CA ALA A 353 1.44 -31.16 -24.98
C ALA A 353 2.33 -32.41 -24.91
N TYR A 354 3.02 -32.60 -23.78
CA TYR A 354 3.79 -33.82 -23.53
C TYR A 354 2.89 -35.06 -23.55
N CYS A 355 1.81 -35.06 -22.76
CA CYS A 355 0.85 -36.18 -22.73
C CYS A 355 0.28 -36.48 -24.13
N LEU A 356 -0.13 -35.47 -24.89
CA LEU A 356 -0.64 -35.67 -26.25
C LEU A 356 0.41 -36.28 -27.19
N THR A 357 1.65 -35.79 -27.13
CA THR A 357 2.76 -36.30 -27.95
C THR A 357 3.09 -37.76 -27.63
N GLN A 358 2.96 -38.15 -26.37
CA GLN A 358 3.19 -39.51 -25.91
C GLN A 358 1.94 -40.41 -25.97
N GLY A 359 0.81 -39.91 -26.47
CA GLY A 359 -0.45 -40.67 -26.52
C GLY A 359 -1.07 -40.98 -25.15
N ILE A 360 -0.72 -40.21 -24.13
CA ILE A 360 -1.18 -40.37 -22.74
C ILE A 360 -2.50 -39.62 -22.56
N THR A 361 -3.53 -40.33 -22.11
CA THR A 361 -4.81 -39.72 -21.73
C THR A 361 -4.77 -39.34 -20.26
N ALA A 362 -4.64 -38.05 -19.97
CA ALA A 362 -4.66 -37.49 -18.62
C ALA A 362 -5.90 -36.62 -18.41
N ARG A 363 -6.49 -36.64 -17.21
CA ARG A 363 -7.57 -35.70 -16.87
C ARG A 363 -7.00 -34.31 -16.64
N PRO A 364 -7.80 -33.24 -16.79
CA PRO A 364 -7.33 -31.86 -16.57
C PRO A 364 -6.68 -31.63 -15.21
N THR A 365 -7.24 -32.25 -14.17
CA THR A 365 -6.71 -32.18 -12.79
C THR A 365 -5.41 -32.94 -12.60
N ASP A 366 -5.17 -34.02 -13.36
CA ASP A 366 -3.93 -34.80 -13.28
C ASP A 366 -2.73 -33.99 -13.81
N LEU A 367 -2.96 -33.07 -14.74
CA LEU A 367 -1.91 -32.16 -15.26
C LEU A 367 -1.46 -31.11 -14.24
N LEU A 368 -2.22 -30.96 -13.15
CA LEU A 368 -2.09 -29.91 -12.14
C LEU A 368 -1.67 -30.48 -10.77
N VAL A 369 -1.06 -31.66 -10.75
CA VAL A 369 -0.42 -32.19 -9.54
C VAL A 369 0.78 -31.34 -9.14
N LYS A 370 1.11 -31.32 -7.84
CA LYS A 370 2.14 -30.42 -7.29
C LYS A 370 3.54 -30.94 -7.60
N GLY A 371 4.24 -30.21 -8.47
CA GLY A 371 5.63 -30.48 -8.82
C GLY A 371 5.79 -31.43 -10.00
N ASP A 372 6.88 -31.24 -10.76
CA ASP A 372 7.09 -31.96 -12.01
C ASP A 372 7.45 -33.43 -11.78
N THR A 373 8.14 -33.74 -10.68
CA THR A 373 8.43 -35.13 -10.30
C THR A 373 7.16 -35.95 -10.09
N GLU A 374 6.15 -35.37 -9.43
CA GLU A 374 4.87 -36.04 -9.19
C GLU A 374 4.13 -36.29 -10.51
N PHE A 375 4.08 -35.27 -11.38
CA PHE A 375 3.51 -35.42 -12.73
C PHE A 375 4.23 -36.50 -13.55
N CYS A 376 5.56 -36.45 -13.63
CA CYS A 376 6.37 -37.41 -14.38
C CYS A 376 6.16 -38.84 -13.89
N THR A 377 6.11 -39.05 -12.57
CA THR A 377 6.00 -40.40 -12.00
C THR A 377 4.58 -40.96 -12.01
N GLN A 378 3.59 -40.16 -11.60
CA GLN A 378 2.22 -40.63 -11.39
C GLN A 378 1.35 -40.54 -12.64
N VAL A 379 1.61 -39.57 -13.53
CA VAL A 379 0.76 -39.28 -14.68
C VAL A 379 1.43 -39.69 -15.98
N ALA A 380 2.62 -39.12 -16.25
CA ALA A 380 3.28 -39.29 -17.54
C ALA A 380 4.13 -40.57 -17.65
N ARG A 381 4.47 -41.19 -16.51
CA ARG A 381 5.38 -42.35 -16.40
C ARG A 381 6.70 -42.16 -17.17
N CYS A 382 7.26 -40.96 -17.06
CA CYS A 382 8.54 -40.57 -17.65
C CYS A 382 9.53 -40.08 -16.59
N THR A 383 10.76 -39.79 -17.00
CA THR A 383 11.74 -39.12 -16.13
C THR A 383 11.58 -37.60 -16.20
N LEU A 384 12.06 -36.90 -15.17
CA LEU A 384 12.12 -35.43 -15.20
C LEU A 384 13.04 -34.91 -16.32
N GLY A 385 14.07 -35.67 -16.68
CA GLY A 385 14.96 -35.35 -17.79
C GLY A 385 14.22 -35.30 -19.12
N ASP A 386 13.34 -36.27 -19.38
CA ASP A 386 12.57 -36.34 -20.62
C ASP A 386 11.62 -35.15 -20.77
N LEU A 387 10.99 -34.72 -19.67
CA LEU A 387 10.10 -33.56 -19.67
C LEU A 387 10.88 -32.26 -19.90
N ASN A 388 12.04 -32.11 -19.26
CA ASN A 388 12.90 -30.94 -19.41
C ASN A 388 13.47 -30.82 -20.82
N GLU A 389 13.85 -31.95 -21.45
CA GLU A 389 14.30 -31.97 -22.84
C GLU A 389 13.16 -31.52 -23.77
N PHE A 390 11.95 -32.03 -23.55
CA PHE A 390 10.76 -31.61 -24.31
C PHE A 390 10.42 -30.12 -24.13
N GLU A 391 10.61 -29.57 -22.92
CA GLU A 391 10.48 -28.13 -22.67
C GLU A 391 11.54 -27.33 -23.45
N ALA A 392 12.80 -27.75 -23.38
CA ALA A 392 13.94 -27.08 -24.02
C ALA A 392 13.82 -27.02 -25.56
N GLU A 393 13.21 -28.03 -26.16
CA GLU A 393 12.92 -28.05 -27.60
C GLU A 393 11.77 -27.10 -28.01
N GLY A 394 11.04 -26.51 -27.06
CA GLY A 394 9.96 -25.57 -27.31
C GLY A 394 8.72 -26.17 -27.99
N LYS A 395 8.64 -27.51 -28.07
CA LYS A 395 7.59 -28.26 -28.80
C LYS A 395 6.18 -27.90 -28.34
N HIS A 396 6.01 -27.66 -27.04
CA HIS A 396 4.74 -27.26 -26.45
C HIS A 396 4.25 -25.88 -26.94
N LEU A 397 5.12 -24.89 -27.15
CA LEU A 397 4.71 -23.59 -27.66
C LEU A 397 4.28 -23.68 -29.14
N THR A 398 5.03 -24.43 -29.94
CA THR A 398 4.67 -24.65 -31.36
C THR A 398 3.36 -25.41 -31.51
N PHE A 399 3.06 -26.33 -30.59
CA PHE A 399 1.84 -27.12 -30.60
C PHE A 399 0.58 -26.23 -30.52
N PHE A 400 0.59 -25.21 -29.66
CA PHE A 400 -0.56 -24.34 -29.48
C PHE A 400 -0.61 -23.14 -30.43
N GLN A 401 0.54 -22.70 -30.97
CA GLN A 401 0.57 -21.68 -32.03
C GLN A 401 -0.03 -22.19 -33.36
N GLY A 402 0.16 -23.47 -33.68
CA GLY A 402 -0.45 -24.09 -34.87
C GLY A 402 -1.94 -24.39 -34.73
N ALA A 403 -2.45 -24.46 -33.50
CA ALA A 403 -3.84 -24.80 -33.19
C ALA A 403 -4.80 -23.59 -33.23
N GLY A 404 -4.31 -22.39 -33.52
CA GLY A 404 -5.13 -21.18 -33.62
C GLY A 404 -5.69 -20.68 -32.29
N MET A 405 -4.95 -20.88 -31.19
CA MET A 405 -5.21 -20.23 -29.90
C MET A 405 -4.59 -18.85 -29.79
#